data_AF-A0AAV0SU31-F1
#
_entry.id   AF-A0AAV0SU31-F1
#
_cell.length_a   1.000
_cell.length_b   1.000
_cell.length_c   1.000
_cell.angle_alpha   90.00
_cell.angle_beta   90.00
_cell.angle_gamma   90.00
#
_symmetry.space_group_name_H-M   'P 1'
#
loop_
_entity.id
_entity.type
_entity.pdbx_description
1 polymer ?
#
loop_
_entity_poly.entity_id
_entity_poly.type
_entity_poly.pdbx_seq_one_letter_code
_entity_poly.pdbx_strand_id
1 'polypeptide(L)'
;MYGKEYSLYSDGGMFRRRGFNQAMILFLECVEDAGRRAMKEEPLLKFPYKVERGKIGGLPISLGNDEQWTRALKYMLTHLKWLLAWISKRY
;
A
#
# COMPACT_ATOMS: atom_id res chain seq x y z
N MET A 1 2.82 -27.04 9.44
CA MET A 1 2.38 -25.67 9.78
C MET A 1 1.70 -25.10 8.56
N TYR A 2 0.37 -24.90 8.58
CA TYR A 2 -0.30 -24.24 7.46
C TYR A 2 0.08 -22.75 7.48
N GLY A 3 0.76 -22.27 6.44
CA GLY A 3 1.07 -20.85 6.30
C GLY A 3 -0.23 -20.04 6.20
N LYS A 4 -0.28 -18.89 6.86
CA LYS A 4 -1.39 -17.95 6.66
C LYS A 4 -1.29 -17.38 5.24
N GLU A 5 -2.38 -17.49 4.48
CA GLU A 5 -2.50 -16.90 3.14
C GLU A 5 -3.15 -15.51 3.23
N TYR A 6 -2.63 -14.57 2.45
CA TYR A 6 -3.10 -13.19 2.41
C TYR A 6 -3.48 -12.82 0.97
N SER A 7 -4.73 -13.11 0.59
CA SER A 7 -5.24 -12.79 -0.76
C SER A 7 -5.45 -11.30 -0.96
N LEU A 8 -4.79 -10.72 -1.97
CA LEU A 8 -5.05 -9.36 -2.49
C LEU A 8 -6.21 -9.31 -3.49
N TYR A 9 -7.06 -10.34 -3.47
CA TYR A 9 -8.28 -10.43 -4.26
C TYR A 9 -9.48 -10.69 -3.35
N SER A 10 -10.62 -10.09 -3.70
CA SER A 10 -11.90 -10.27 -3.03
C SER A 10 -13.01 -10.36 -4.08
N ASP A 11 -13.90 -11.33 -3.91
CA ASP A 11 -15.12 -11.51 -4.71
C ASP A 11 -16.32 -10.69 -4.18
N GLY A 12 -16.10 -9.86 -3.15
CA GLY A 12 -17.15 -9.09 -2.48
C GLY A 12 -17.85 -9.83 -1.35
N GLY A 13 -17.51 -11.10 -1.09
CA GLY A 13 -18.05 -11.87 0.03
C GLY A 13 -17.64 -11.31 1.40
N MET A 14 -18.62 -11.07 2.29
CA MET A 14 -18.37 -10.50 3.62
C MET A 14 -17.35 -11.30 4.46
N PHE A 15 -17.33 -12.63 4.35
CA PHE A 15 -16.39 -13.50 5.08
C PHE A 15 -14.94 -13.35 4.61
N ARG A 16 -14.72 -13.06 3.32
CA ARG A 16 -13.38 -12.92 2.73
C ARG A 16 -12.80 -11.52 2.95
N ARG A 17 -13.64 -10.54 3.32
CA ARG A 17 -13.25 -9.14 3.56
C ARG A 17 -12.19 -8.97 4.67
N ARG A 18 -12.22 -9.78 5.73
CA ARG A 18 -11.22 -9.68 6.81
C ARG A 18 -9.82 -10.08 6.33
N GLY A 19 -9.71 -11.20 5.61
CA GLY A 19 -8.45 -11.67 5.03
C GLY A 19 -7.90 -10.68 4.00
N PHE A 20 -8.78 -10.19 3.12
CA PHE A 20 -8.43 -9.16 2.12
C PHE A 20 -7.92 -7.87 2.76
N ASN A 21 -8.64 -7.34 3.77
CA ASN A 21 -8.21 -6.11 4.45
C ASN A 21 -6.84 -6.26 5.11
N GLN A 22 -6.59 -7.42 5.73
CA GLN A 22 -5.28 -7.70 6.31
C GLN A 22 -4.19 -7.80 5.22
N ALA A 23 -4.48 -8.44 4.09
CA ALA A 23 -3.56 -8.50 2.96
C ALA A 23 -3.22 -7.10 2.41
N MET A 24 -4.22 -6.23 2.27
CA MET A 24 -4.02 -4.84 1.84
C MET A 24 -3.17 -4.01 2.80
N ILE A 25 -3.33 -4.21 4.12
CA ILE A 25 -2.49 -3.56 5.14
C ILE A 25 -1.04 -4.03 5.00
N LEU A 26 -0.81 -5.35 4.91
CA LEU A 26 0.54 -5.91 4.73
C LEU A 26 1.18 -5.45 3.43
N PHE A 27 0.41 -5.36 2.35
CA PHE A 27 0.91 -4.86 1.07
C PHE A 27 1.31 -3.38 1.15
N LEU A 28 0.52 -2.55 1.83
CA LEU A 28 0.87 -1.14 2.06
C LEU A 28 2.15 -1.01 2.90
N GLU A 29 2.36 -1.88 3.89
CA GLU A 29 3.61 -1.94 4.66
C GLU A 29 4.80 -2.27 3.74
N CYS A 30 4.67 -3.24 2.84
CA CYS A 30 5.72 -3.53 1.84
C CYS A 30 6.05 -2.32 0.95
N VAL A 31 5.04 -1.55 0.54
CA VAL A 31 5.24 -0.32 -0.26
C VAL A 31 5.98 0.75 0.55
N GLU A 32 5.62 0.93 1.83
CA GLU A 32 6.31 1.86 2.72
C GLU A 32 7.76 1.45 2.97
N ASP A 33 8.04 0.15 3.13
CA ASP A 33 9.40 -0.38 3.30
C ASP A 33 10.28 -0.09 2.08
N ALA A 34 9.73 -0.32 0.88
CA ALA A 34 10.39 0.06 -0.36
C ALA A 34 10.60 1.58 -0.45
N GLY A 35 9.60 2.38 -0.05
CA GLY A 35 9.69 3.84 0.00
C GLY A 35 10.79 4.33 0.94
N ARG A 36 10.89 3.76 2.15
CA ARG A 36 11.93 4.06 3.13
C ARG A 36 13.33 3.72 2.60
N ARG A 37 13.48 2.58 1.91
CA ARG A 37 14.74 2.24 1.24
C ARG A 37 15.09 3.25 0.16
N ALA A 38 14.13 3.61 -0.69
CA ALA A 38 14.34 4.58 -1.76
C ALA A 38 14.76 5.96 -1.22
N MET A 39 14.09 6.46 -0.17
CA MET A 39 14.43 7.74 0.48
C MET A 39 15.79 7.71 1.19
N LYS A 40 16.22 6.55 1.71
CA LYS A 40 17.56 6.40 2.29
C LYS A 40 18.66 6.57 1.24
N GLU A 41 18.40 6.12 0.02
CA GLU A 41 19.39 6.19 -1.06
C GLU A 41 19.29 7.46 -1.92
N GLU A 42 18.10 8.06 -2.06
CA GLU A 42 17.89 9.36 -2.72
C GLU A 42 17.20 10.30 -1.71
N PRO A 43 17.97 11.04 -0.88
CA PRO A 43 17.40 11.88 0.20
C PRO A 43 16.46 13.00 -0.27
N LEU A 44 16.56 13.39 -1.55
CA LEU A 44 15.68 14.34 -2.22
C LEU A 44 14.32 13.73 -2.62
N LEU A 45 14.22 12.40 -2.71
CA LEU A 45 12.96 11.71 -2.93
C LEU A 45 12.08 11.86 -1.68
N LYS A 46 10.86 12.38 -1.86
CA LYS A 46 9.87 12.52 -0.79
C LYS A 46 8.53 12.02 -1.27
N PHE A 47 8.02 10.97 -0.63
CA PHE A 47 6.70 10.47 -0.94
C PHE A 47 5.62 11.44 -0.42
N PRO A 48 4.59 11.76 -1.22
CA PRO A 48 3.64 12.84 -0.90
C PRO A 48 2.61 12.48 0.17
N TYR A 49 2.43 11.19 0.47
CA TYR A 49 1.42 10.70 1.40
C TYR A 49 2.07 9.91 2.53
N LYS A 50 1.76 10.25 3.78
CA LYS A 50 2.25 9.53 4.95
C LYS A 50 1.55 8.18 5.09
N VAL A 51 2.29 7.10 5.37
CA VAL A 51 1.74 5.79 5.71
C VAL A 51 1.82 5.56 7.22
N GLU A 52 0.69 5.23 7.84
CA GLU A 52 0.61 4.93 9.27
C GLU A 52 -0.49 3.92 9.59
N ARG A 53 -0.14 2.80 10.22
CA ARG A 53 -1.10 1.83 10.79
C ARG A 53 -2.21 1.42 9.81
N GLY A 54 -1.84 0.99 8.59
CA GLY A 54 -2.79 0.59 7.55
C GLY A 54 -3.56 1.75 6.90
N LYS A 55 -3.10 2.99 7.09
CA LYS A 55 -3.63 4.17 6.41
C LYS A 55 -2.56 4.82 5.56
N ILE A 56 -2.99 5.47 4.47
CA ILE A 56 -2.14 6.31 3.62
C ILE A 56 -2.83 7.67 3.41
N GLY A 57 -2.11 8.76 3.66
CA GLY A 57 -2.68 10.11 3.61
C GLY A 57 -3.87 10.28 4.57
N GLY A 58 -3.87 9.57 5.70
CA GLY A 58 -4.96 9.55 6.68
C GLY A 58 -6.16 8.65 6.33
N LEU A 59 -6.15 7.99 5.17
CA LEU A 59 -7.27 7.16 4.68
C LEU A 59 -6.98 5.67 4.82
N PRO A 60 -7.96 4.84 5.23
CA PRO A 60 -7.75 3.41 5.40
C PRO A 60 -7.59 2.69 4.05
N ILE A 61 -6.58 1.80 3.96
CA ILE A 61 -6.40 0.93 2.80
C ILE A 61 -7.33 -0.30 2.82
N SER A 62 -7.97 -0.52 3.97
CA SER A 62 -8.99 -1.56 4.14
C SER A 62 -10.28 -1.20 3.39
N LEU A 63 -10.89 -2.20 2.75
CA LEU A 63 -12.17 -2.09 2.08
C LEU A 63 -13.24 -1.63 3.09
N GLY A 64 -13.92 -0.53 2.76
CA GLY A 64 -14.64 0.31 3.70
C GLY A 64 -15.68 1.18 3.00
N ASN A 65 -15.57 2.48 3.19
CA ASN A 65 -16.25 3.47 2.37
C ASN A 65 -15.55 3.54 1.00
N ASP A 66 -16.29 3.36 -0.08
CA ASP A 66 -15.74 3.22 -1.44
C ASP A 66 -14.95 4.45 -1.89
N GLU A 67 -15.40 5.66 -1.57
CA GLU A 67 -14.71 6.89 -1.94
C GLU A 67 -13.35 7.01 -1.22
N GLN A 68 -13.36 6.81 0.10
CA GLN A 68 -12.13 6.86 0.91
C GLN A 68 -11.15 5.76 0.50
N TRP A 69 -11.66 4.54 0.30
CA TRP A 69 -10.86 3.39 -0.09
C TRP A 69 -10.25 3.59 -1.48
N THR A 70 -11.04 4.02 -2.47
CA THR A 70 -10.56 4.35 -3.82
C THR A 70 -9.49 5.44 -3.77
N ARG A 71 -9.66 6.45 -2.93
CA ARG A 71 -8.66 7.52 -2.77
C ARG A 71 -7.38 7.02 -2.09
N ALA A 72 -7.48 6.15 -1.09
CA ALA A 72 -6.32 5.49 -0.48
C ALA A 72 -5.54 4.65 -1.51
N LEU A 73 -6.24 3.89 -2.38
CA LEU A 73 -5.63 3.14 -3.47
C LEU A 73 -4.90 4.07 -4.46
N LYS A 74 -5.50 5.22 -4.84
CA LYS A 74 -4.84 6.23 -5.69
C LYS A 74 -3.55 6.77 -5.05
N TYR A 75 -3.53 6.98 -3.74
CA TYR A 75 -2.33 7.41 -3.02
C TYR A 75 -1.24 6.33 -3.02
N MET A 76 -1.61 5.07 -2.80
CA MET A 76 -0.67 3.94 -2.87
C MET A 76 -0.11 3.76 -4.28
N LEU A 77 -0.94 3.90 -5.32
CA LEU A 77 -0.49 3.88 -6.72
C LEU A 77 0.46 5.04 -7.04
N THR A 78 0.24 6.21 -6.43
CA THR A 78 1.20 7.32 -6.54
C THR A 78 2.55 6.94 -5.95
N HIS A 79 2.59 6.33 -4.76
CA HIS A 79 3.85 5.81 -4.21
C HIS A 79 4.51 4.80 -5.15
N LEU A 80 3.77 3.83 -5.66
CA LEU A 80 4.29 2.85 -6.62
C LEU A 80 4.86 3.50 -7.88
N LYS A 81 4.22 4.55 -8.41
CA LYS A 81 4.74 5.33 -9.55
C LYS A 81 6.08 6.00 -9.21
N TRP A 82 6.23 6.55 -8.01
CA TRP A 82 7.47 7.17 -7.57
C TRP A 82 8.58 6.13 -7.38
N LEU A 83 8.25 4.96 -6.81
CA LEU A 83 9.17 3.82 -6.72
C LEU A 83 9.62 3.35 -8.10
N LEU A 84 8.70 3.23 -9.05
CA LEU A 84 9.02 2.87 -10.43
C LEU A 84 9.98 3.89 -11.04
N ALA A 85 9.68 5.18 -10.95
CA ALA A 85 10.55 6.24 -11.46
C ALA A 85 11.94 6.21 -10.81
N TRP A 86 12.02 5.93 -9.51
CA TRP A 86 13.29 5.77 -8.78
C TRP A 86 14.10 4.56 -9.29
N ILE A 87 13.46 3.40 -9.50
CA ILE A 87 14.14 2.21 -10.05
C ILE A 87 14.59 2.44 -11.49
N SER A 88 13.76 3.05 -12.35
CA SER A 88 14.08 3.32 -13.75
C SER A 88 15.22 4.33 -13.97
N LYS A 89 15.60 5.11 -12.97
CA LYS A 89 16.82 5.93 -13.03
C LYS A 89 18.10 5.11 -12.86
N ARG A 90 17.99 3.84 -12.45
CA ARG A 90 19.10 3.00 -11.97
C ARG A 90 19.36 1.78 -12.84
N TYR A 91 18.37 1.35 -13.60
CA TYR A 91 18.43 0.26 -14.58
C TYR A 91 17.87 0.77 -15.90
#